data_AF-A0A977KY68-F1
#
_entry.id   AF-A0A977KY68-F1
#
_cell.length_a   1.000
_cell.length_b   1.000
_cell.length_c   1.000
_cell.angle_alpha   90.00
_cell.angle_beta   90.00
_cell.angle_gamma   90.00
#
_symmetry.space_group_name_H-M   'P 1'
#
loop_
_entity.id
_entity.type
_entity.pdbx_description
1 polymer ?
#
loop_
_entity_poly.entity_id
_entity_poly.type
_entity_poly.pdbx_seq_one_letter_code
_entity_poly.pdbx_strand_id
1 'polypeptide(L)'
;MAISTEIRQKALSLLEQLPQQSLNKAVEYLEILSQNAQQETINLTSLSNETQLIKIIQFHLSSDEQKRLEYLRQQHETGKISNLEHQELLNYVDQIEQEDAKRAEALIQLAQLRQVDLKIIIDEFLPNKSV
;
A
#
# COMPACT_ATOMS: atom_id res chain seq x y z
N MET A 1 2.90 28.89 -12.55
CA MET A 1 4.36 28.63 -12.62
C MET A 1 5.23 29.87 -12.40
N ALA A 2 4.86 31.08 -12.86
CA ALA A 2 5.68 32.30 -12.72
C ALA A 2 6.00 32.73 -11.26
N ILE A 3 5.06 32.55 -10.34
CA ILE A 3 5.15 33.01 -8.94
C ILE A 3 6.27 32.30 -8.16
N SER A 4 6.56 31.03 -8.46
CA SER A 4 7.62 30.25 -7.78
C SER A 4 9.02 30.73 -8.16
N THR A 5 9.21 31.16 -9.41
CA THR A 5 10.50 31.62 -9.93
C THR A 5 10.89 32.97 -9.33
N GLU A 6 9.93 33.90 -9.19
CA GLU A 6 10.14 35.22 -8.57
C GLU A 6 10.49 35.10 -7.08
N ILE A 7 9.80 34.21 -6.35
CA ILE A 7 10.08 33.95 -4.93
C ILE A 7 11.49 33.37 -4.76
N ARG A 8 11.90 32.43 -5.62
CA ARG A 8 13.24 31.82 -5.59
C ARG A 8 14.33 32.87 -5.85
N GLN A 9 14.15 33.74 -6.84
CA GLN A 9 15.11 34.81 -7.14
C GLN A 9 15.24 35.80 -5.99
N LYS A 10 14.11 36.19 -5.39
CA LYS A 10 14.10 37.08 -4.22
C LYS A 10 14.83 36.46 -3.02
N ALA A 11 14.62 35.16 -2.76
CA ALA A 11 15.31 34.45 -1.68
C ALA A 11 16.84 34.43 -1.89
N LEU A 12 17.31 34.16 -3.10
CA LEU A 12 18.73 34.19 -3.44
C LEU A 12 19.33 35.59 -3.23
N SER A 13 18.66 36.65 -3.70
CA SER A 13 19.14 38.02 -3.50
C SER A 13 19.24 38.44 -2.04
N LEU A 14 18.32 37.95 -1.18
CA LEU A 14 18.34 38.25 0.24
C LEU A 14 19.48 37.50 0.93
N LEU A 15 19.72 36.24 0.58
CA LEU A 15 20.82 35.44 1.12
C LEU A 15 22.20 36.04 0.77
N GLU A 16 22.37 36.56 -0.44
CA GLU A 16 23.62 37.22 -0.88
C GLU A 16 23.94 38.51 -0.10
N GLN A 17 22.92 39.19 0.42
CA GLN A 17 23.07 40.46 1.14
C GLN A 17 23.19 40.30 2.66
N LEU A 18 23.06 39.08 3.19
CA LEU A 18 23.08 38.85 4.63
C LEU A 18 24.51 38.92 5.21
N PRO A 19 24.68 39.58 6.37
CA PRO A 19 25.92 39.45 7.13
C PRO A 19 26.09 38.01 7.65
N GLN A 20 27.33 37.58 7.83
CA GLN A 20 27.70 36.18 8.07
C GLN A 20 26.96 35.51 9.23
N GLN A 21 26.72 36.21 10.34
CA GLN A 21 25.97 35.68 11.48
C GLN A 21 24.49 35.40 11.15
N SER A 22 23.88 36.23 10.31
CA SER A 22 22.50 36.04 9.86
C SER A 22 22.42 34.98 8.76
N LEU A 23 23.45 34.85 7.93
CA LEU A 23 23.55 33.79 6.92
C LEU A 23 23.59 32.40 7.57
N ASN A 24 24.37 32.22 8.64
CA ASN A 24 24.42 30.96 9.38
C ASN A 24 23.03 30.53 9.90
N LYS A 25 22.26 31.47 10.46
CA LYS A 25 20.89 31.21 10.92
C LYS A 25 19.94 30.88 9.77
N ALA A 26 20.12 31.53 8.62
CA ALA A 26 19.31 31.24 7.43
C ALA A 26 19.58 29.83 6.89
N VAL A 27 20.85 29.38 6.88
CA VAL A 27 21.21 28.02 6.47
C VAL A 27 20.60 26.98 7.41
N GLU A 28 20.76 27.14 8.73
CA GLU A 28 20.16 26.24 9.73
C GLU A 28 18.64 26.12 9.56
N TYR A 29 17.96 27.25 9.32
CA TYR A 29 16.52 27.26 9.07
C TYR A 29 16.15 26.56 7.75
N LEU A 30 16.90 26.78 6.67
CA LEU A 30 16.67 26.12 5.38
C LEU A 30 16.94 24.61 5.46
N GLU A 31 17.91 24.16 6.26
CA GLU A 31 18.16 22.75 6.53
C GLU A 31 16.97 22.09 7.23
N ILE A 32 16.41 22.75 8.26
CA ILE A 32 15.19 22.28 8.94
C ILE A 32 14.02 22.20 7.95
N LEU A 33 13.80 23.23 7.13
CA LEU A 33 12.73 23.22 6.12
C LEU A 33 12.92 22.12 5.08
N SER A 34 14.17 21.88 4.65
CA SER A 34 14.50 20.81 3.71
C SER A 34 14.21 19.43 4.30
N GLN A 35 14.59 19.21 5.56
CA GLN A 35 14.31 17.95 6.26
C GLN A 35 12.81 17.72 6.42
N ASN A 36 12.05 18.75 6.78
CA ASN A 36 10.59 18.67 6.90
C ASN A 36 9.92 18.37 5.56
N ALA A 37 10.34 19.03 4.47
CA ALA A 37 9.81 18.77 3.14
C ALA A 37 10.11 17.35 2.64
N GLN A 38 11.29 16.82 2.97
CA GLN A 38 11.65 15.43 2.70
C GLN A 38 10.76 14.47 3.50
N GLN A 39 10.52 14.74 4.79
CA GLN A 39 9.62 13.95 5.63
C GLN A 39 8.17 13.96 5.10
N GLU A 40 7.66 15.11 4.68
CA GLU A 40 6.32 15.21 4.06
C GLU A 40 6.21 14.35 2.79
N THR A 41 7.24 14.37 1.94
CA THR A 41 7.27 13.56 0.71
C THR A 41 7.35 12.06 1.01
N ILE A 42 8.14 11.67 2.02
CA ILE A 42 8.25 10.29 2.50
C ILE A 42 6.91 9.82 3.06
N ASN A 43 6.23 10.65 3.85
CA ASN A 43 4.94 10.34 4.45
C ASN A 43 3.85 10.15 3.39
N LEU A 44 3.79 11.01 2.36
CA LEU A 44 2.85 10.87 1.25
C LEU A 44 3.09 9.58 0.45
N THR A 45 4.36 9.24 0.22
CA THR A 45 4.74 8.00 -0.48
C THR A 45 4.39 6.77 0.35
N SER A 46 4.66 6.81 1.66
CA SER A 46 4.29 5.76 2.62
C SER A 46 2.78 5.54 2.65
N LEU A 47 1.99 6.60 2.69
CA LEU A 47 0.52 6.53 2.69
C LEU A 47 -0.03 5.90 1.39
N SER A 48 0.57 6.24 0.25
CA SER A 48 0.22 5.63 -1.04
C SER A 48 0.53 4.13 -1.05
N ASN A 49 1.72 3.74 -0.59
CA ASN A 49 2.13 2.33 -0.51
C ASN A 49 1.22 1.55 0.44
N GLU A 50 0.93 2.11 1.62
CA GLU A 50 0.01 1.53 2.59
C GLU A 50 -1.38 1.30 1.99
N THR A 51 -1.93 2.28 1.28
CA THR A 51 -3.24 2.16 0.64
C THR A 51 -3.27 1.03 -0.40
N GLN A 52 -2.17 0.83 -1.14
CA GLN A 52 -2.06 -0.26 -2.10
C GLN A 52 -1.99 -1.62 -1.41
N LEU A 53 -1.21 -1.75 -0.34
CA LEU A 53 -1.12 -2.98 0.45
C LEU A 53 -2.48 -3.36 1.04
N ILE A 54 -3.20 -2.39 1.61
CA ILE A 54 -4.55 -2.62 2.16
C ILE A 54 -5.51 -3.13 1.09
N LYS A 55 -5.45 -2.58 -0.14
CA LYS A 55 -6.28 -3.06 -1.26
C LYS A 55 -5.99 -4.51 -1.64
N ILE A 56 -4.72 -4.91 -1.65
CA ILE A 56 -4.33 -6.31 -1.89
C ILE A 56 -4.85 -7.19 -0.76
N ILE A 57 -4.69 -6.75 0.48
CA ILE A 57 -5.14 -7.51 1.67
C ILE A 57 -6.65 -7.75 1.63
N GLN A 58 -7.41 -6.72 1.27
CA GLN A 58 -8.86 -6.74 1.17
C GLN A 58 -9.38 -7.29 -0.17
N PHE A 59 -8.51 -7.81 -1.04
CA PHE A 59 -8.96 -8.42 -2.28
C PHE A 59 -9.70 -9.73 -2.00
N HIS A 60 -10.89 -9.84 -2.58
CA HIS A 60 -11.77 -11.01 -2.48
C HIS A 60 -12.40 -11.26 -3.85
N LEU A 61 -12.71 -12.52 -4.16
CA LEU A 61 -13.55 -12.85 -5.32
C LEU A 61 -14.87 -12.10 -5.24
N SER A 62 -15.39 -11.65 -6.38
CA SER A 62 -16.72 -11.06 -6.47
C SER A 62 -17.80 -12.06 -6.06
N SER A 63 -19.00 -11.57 -5.73
CA SER A 63 -20.10 -12.44 -5.32
C SER A 63 -20.45 -13.49 -6.38
N ASP A 64 -20.33 -13.16 -7.66
CA ASP A 64 -20.66 -14.08 -8.74
C ASP A 64 -19.58 -15.13 -8.96
N GLU A 65 -18.30 -14.75 -8.82
CA GLU A 65 -17.19 -15.71 -8.80
C GLU A 65 -17.28 -16.65 -7.60
N GLN A 66 -17.64 -16.15 -6.42
CA GLN A 66 -17.84 -16.99 -5.23
C GLN A 66 -18.98 -17.99 -5.44
N LYS A 67 -20.13 -17.56 -6.00
CA LYS A 67 -21.25 -18.46 -6.33
C LYS A 67 -20.85 -19.50 -7.36
N ARG A 68 -20.08 -19.10 -8.38
CA ARG A 68 -19.61 -20.01 -9.43
C ARG A 68 -18.68 -21.06 -8.83
N LEU A 69 -17.73 -20.65 -8.01
CA LEU A 69 -16.83 -21.55 -7.31
C LEU A 69 -17.59 -22.53 -6.41
N GLU A 70 -18.58 -22.06 -5.65
CA GLU A 70 -19.39 -22.91 -4.78
C GLU A 70 -20.18 -23.94 -5.59
N TYR A 71 -20.78 -23.53 -6.70
CA TYR A 71 -21.43 -24.44 -7.65
C TYR A 71 -20.46 -25.52 -8.15
N LEU A 72 -19.26 -25.13 -8.59
CA LEU A 72 -18.26 -26.06 -9.11
C LEU A 72 -17.81 -27.06 -8.03
N ARG A 73 -17.65 -26.63 -6.78
CA ARG A 73 -17.35 -27.50 -5.64
C ARG A 73 -18.46 -28.52 -5.40
N GLN A 74 -19.72 -28.07 -5.39
CA GLN A 74 -20.87 -28.96 -5.22
C GLN A 74 -20.97 -30.00 -6.34
N GLN A 75 -20.74 -29.59 -7.60
CA GLN A 75 -20.73 -30.52 -8.74
C GLN A 75 -19.57 -31.53 -8.63
N HIS A 76 -18.41 -31.11 -8.15
CA HIS A 76 -17.26 -31.98 -7.91
C HIS A 76 -17.56 -33.01 -6.80
N GLU A 77 -18.10 -32.59 -5.67
CA GLU A 77 -18.48 -33.47 -4.55
C GLU A 77 -19.54 -34.51 -4.94
N THR A 78 -20.51 -34.11 -5.77
CA THR A 78 -21.56 -35.01 -6.26
C THR A 78 -21.11 -35.91 -7.42
N GLY A 79 -19.86 -35.77 -7.90
CA GLY A 79 -19.31 -36.53 -9.02
C GLY A 79 -19.97 -36.22 -10.37
N LYS A 80 -20.71 -35.11 -10.47
CA LYS A 80 -21.45 -34.68 -11.67
C LYS A 80 -20.72 -33.60 -12.47
N ILE A 81 -19.51 -33.24 -12.05
CA ILE A 81 -18.70 -32.23 -12.71
C ILE A 81 -18.27 -32.71 -14.09
N SER A 82 -18.43 -31.86 -15.10
CA SER A 82 -17.86 -32.12 -16.42
C SER A 82 -16.37 -31.83 -16.45
N ASN A 83 -15.65 -32.33 -17.47
CA ASN A 83 -14.23 -32.04 -17.63
C ASN A 83 -13.93 -30.53 -17.75
N LEU A 84 -14.81 -29.78 -18.41
CA LEU A 84 -14.67 -28.32 -18.55
C LEU A 84 -14.84 -27.61 -17.21
N GLU A 85 -15.86 -27.98 -16.43
CA GLU A 85 -16.10 -27.44 -15.10
C GLU A 85 -14.98 -27.82 -14.12
N HIS A 86 -14.42 -29.02 -14.24
CA HIS A 86 -13.30 -29.43 -13.41
C HIS A 86 -12.05 -28.59 -13.71
N GLN A 87 -11.77 -28.31 -14.98
CA GLN A 87 -10.69 -27.41 -15.35
C GLN A 87 -10.94 -25.98 -14.85
N GLU A 88 -12.18 -25.50 -14.92
CA GLU A 88 -12.57 -24.20 -14.35
C GLU A 88 -12.36 -24.16 -12.82
N LEU A 89 -12.71 -25.23 -12.12
CA LEU A 89 -12.48 -25.37 -10.68
C LEU A 89 -10.98 -25.31 -10.34
N LEU A 90 -10.14 -26.00 -11.10
CA LEU A 90 -8.69 -25.94 -10.93
C LEU A 90 -8.15 -24.52 -11.13
N ASN A 91 -8.62 -23.81 -12.16
CA ASN A 91 -8.23 -22.42 -12.39
C ASN A 91 -8.61 -21.50 -11.21
N TYR A 92 -9.78 -21.69 -10.61
CA TYR A 92 -10.17 -20.94 -9.41
C TYR A 92 -9.29 -21.26 -8.21
N VAL A 93 -8.91 -22.53 -8.02
CA VAL A 93 -7.99 -22.94 -6.94
C VAL A 93 -6.63 -22.25 -7.13
N ASP A 94 -6.06 -22.34 -8.33
CA ASP A 94 -4.78 -21.69 -8.65
C ASP A 94 -4.82 -20.17 -8.41
N GLN A 95 -5.93 -19.53 -8.83
CA GLN A 95 -6.12 -18.10 -8.61
C GLN A 95 -6.19 -17.76 -7.11
N ILE A 96 -6.94 -18.52 -6.31
CA ILE A 96 -7.06 -18.28 -4.88
C ILE A 96 -5.71 -18.46 -4.19
N GLU A 97 -4.95 -19.50 -4.53
CA GLU A 97 -3.62 -19.74 -3.94
C GLU A 97 -2.65 -18.58 -4.25
N GLN A 98 -2.67 -18.06 -5.48
CA GLN A 98 -1.88 -16.89 -5.85
C GLN A 98 -2.28 -15.64 -5.07
N GLU A 99 -3.58 -15.39 -4.92
CA GLU A 99 -4.08 -14.23 -4.17
C GLU A 99 -3.82 -14.37 -2.65
N ASP A 100 -3.90 -15.58 -2.10
CA ASP A 100 -3.55 -15.85 -0.71
C ASP A 100 -2.06 -15.62 -0.44
N ALA A 101 -1.19 -16.01 -1.38
CA ALA A 101 0.24 -15.72 -1.31
C ALA A 101 0.52 -14.21 -1.36
N LYS A 102 -0.10 -13.48 -2.29
CA LYS A 102 0.01 -12.01 -2.37
C LYS A 102 -0.52 -11.33 -1.13
N ARG A 103 -1.63 -11.83 -0.56
CA ARG A 103 -2.21 -11.31 0.68
C ARG A 103 -1.23 -11.48 1.85
N ALA A 104 -0.64 -12.66 1.99
CA ALA A 104 0.36 -12.92 3.03
C ALA A 104 1.58 -12.00 2.89
N GLU A 105 2.09 -11.82 1.67
CA GLU A 105 3.20 -10.90 1.40
C GLU A 105 2.82 -9.45 1.76
N ALA A 106 1.63 -8.99 1.35
CA ALA A 106 1.16 -7.64 1.63
C ALA A 106 0.98 -7.38 3.14
N LEU A 107 0.53 -8.37 3.91
CA LEU A 107 0.45 -8.28 5.38
C LEU A 107 1.83 -8.08 6.01
N ILE A 108 2.84 -8.82 5.54
CA ILE A 108 4.23 -8.70 6.00
C ILE A 108 4.79 -7.32 5.66
N GLN A 109 4.60 -6.86 4.42
CA GLN A 109 5.06 -5.55 3.98
C GLN A 109 4.37 -4.41 4.77
N LEU A 110 3.08 -4.55 5.09
CA LEU A 110 2.35 -3.57 5.88
C LEU A 110 2.85 -3.51 7.33
N ALA A 111 3.15 -4.66 7.93
CA ALA A 111 3.74 -4.73 9.26
C ALA A 111 5.12 -4.05 9.31
N GLN A 112 5.95 -4.27 8.28
CA GLN A 112 7.25 -3.59 8.13
C GLN A 112 7.09 -2.09 7.95
N LEU A 113 6.15 -1.65 7.10
CA LEU A 113 5.89 -0.23 6.84
C LEU A 113 5.43 0.51 8.11
N ARG A 114 4.56 -0.11 8.90
CA ARG A 114 4.06 0.42 10.18
C ARG A 114 5.01 0.18 11.36
N GLN A 115 6.07 -0.60 11.18
CA GLN A 115 7.01 -1.01 12.25
C GLN A 115 6.33 -1.68 13.45
N VAL A 116 5.35 -2.54 13.18
CA VAL A 116 4.61 -3.31 14.21
C VAL A 116 4.79 -4.81 13.99
N ASP A 117 4.46 -5.59 15.02
CA ASP A 117 4.42 -7.06 14.89
C ASP A 117 3.36 -7.46 13.85
N LEU A 118 3.68 -8.44 13.00
CA LEU A 118 2.78 -9.02 12.02
C LEU A 118 1.45 -9.47 12.65
N LYS A 119 1.48 -9.97 13.89
CA LYS A 119 0.28 -10.41 14.59
C LYS A 119 -0.75 -9.27 14.73
N ILE A 120 -0.31 -8.04 14.97
CA ILE A 120 -1.21 -6.88 15.11
C ILE A 120 -1.94 -6.63 13.78
N ILE A 121 -1.23 -6.72 12.67
CA ILE A 121 -1.82 -6.55 11.33
C ILE A 121 -2.76 -7.72 10.98
N ILE A 122 -2.40 -8.95 11.33
CA ILE A 122 -3.28 -10.12 11.12
C ILE A 122 -4.59 -9.94 11.90
N ASP A 123 -4.53 -9.55 13.17
CA ASP A 123 -5.72 -9.36 14.02
C ASP A 123 -6.63 -8.22 13.50
N GLU A 124 -6.05 -7.21 12.85
CA GLU A 124 -6.78 -6.08 12.24
C GLU A 124 -7.53 -6.47 10.95
N PHE A 125 -6.91 -7.26 10.07
CA PHE A 125 -7.42 -7.53 8.72
C PHE A 125 -8.01 -8.94 8.52
N LEU A 126 -7.66 -9.89 9.38
CA LEU A 126 -8.16 -11.27 9.35
C LEU A 126 -8.84 -11.59 10.69
N PRO A 127 -9.90 -10.85 11.10
CA PRO A 127 -10.59 -11.15 12.34
C PRO A 127 -11.09 -12.60 12.28
N ASN A 128 -10.73 -13.39 13.29
CA ASN A 128 -11.08 -14.80 13.41
C ASN A 128 -12.52 -15.01 12.93
N LYS A 129 -12.68 -15.68 11.79
CA LYS A 129 -13.98 -16.21 11.40
C LYS A 129 -14.37 -17.22 12.47
N SER A 130 -15.20 -16.79 13.41
CA SER A 130 -16.01 -17.70 14.21
C SER A 130 -16.75 -18.58 13.20
N VAL A 131 -16.33 -19.84 13.17
CA VAL A 131 -16.94 -20.94 12.42
C VAL A 131 -18.42 -21.06 12.77
#